data_AF-A0A829YG95-F1
#
_entry.id   AF-A0A829YG95-F1
#
_cell.length_a   1.000
_cell.length_b   1.000
_cell.length_c   1.000
_cell.angle_alpha   90.00
_cell.angle_beta   90.00
_cell.angle_gamma   90.00
#
_symmetry.space_group_name_H-M   'P 1'
#
loop_
_entity.id
_entity.type
_entity.pdbx_description
1 polymer ?
#
loop_
_entity_poly.entity_id
_entity_poly.type
_entity_poly.pdbx_seq_one_letter_code
_entity_poly.pdbx_strand_id
1 'polypeptide(L)'
;MDKDAEILRRALKRIPAPEPRPEFIERAFAKATGSASPPRSRLAHLASRWETWIGAAAGAAVAVIVTLMLLSPREPGITLALNEMRDIDVLIDSERALDGATIRIVATGSVVLDGFENERQIDWQTHLAKGSNMLSLPVLARSTGAGQLVAVIEHEGRTRQVTVNLTVRDQEART
;
A
#
# COMPACT_ATOMS: atom_id res chain seq x y z
N MET A 1 8.95 34.84 -17.08
CA MET A 1 10.06 34.79 -18.05
C MET A 1 10.15 33.40 -18.69
N ASP A 2 9.08 32.90 -19.33
CA ASP A 2 9.02 31.50 -19.83
C ASP A 2 8.50 31.34 -21.27
N LYS A 3 8.05 32.43 -21.92
CA LYS A 3 7.54 32.37 -23.30
C LYS A 3 8.66 32.10 -24.31
N ASP A 4 9.84 32.66 -24.07
CA ASP A 4 10.98 32.53 -24.99
C ASP A 4 11.53 31.10 -25.00
N ALA A 5 11.50 30.41 -23.84
CA ALA A 5 11.91 29.00 -23.72
C ALA A 5 10.95 28.06 -24.49
N GLU A 6 9.65 28.31 -24.40
CA GLU A 6 8.63 27.53 -25.11
C GLU A 6 8.70 27.75 -26.63
N ILE A 7 8.96 28.99 -27.06
CA ILE A 7 9.17 29.34 -28.48
C ILE A 7 10.45 28.66 -29.00
N LEU A 8 11.55 28.74 -28.26
CA LEU A 8 12.83 28.11 -28.62
C LEU A 8 12.69 26.58 -28.73
N ARG A 9 12.00 25.94 -27.78
CA ARG A 9 11.77 24.50 -27.80
C ARG A 9 10.91 24.07 -28.99
N ARG A 10 9.91 24.88 -29.35
CA ARG A 10 9.03 24.62 -30.50
C ARG A 10 9.78 24.82 -31.83
N ALA A 11 10.72 25.77 -31.89
CA ALA A 11 11.60 25.95 -33.04
C ALA A 11 12.61 24.80 -33.20
N LEU A 12 13.24 24.36 -32.10
CA LEU A 12 14.18 23.22 -32.11
C LEU A 12 13.52 21.92 -32.57
N LYS A 13 12.26 21.68 -32.17
CA LYS A 13 11.47 20.50 -32.60
C LYS A 13 11.19 20.46 -34.10
N ARG A 14 11.29 21.60 -34.81
CA ARG A 14 11.03 21.69 -36.26
C ARG A 14 12.29 21.47 -37.10
N ILE A 15 13.46 21.36 -36.49
CA ILE A 15 14.71 21.07 -37.20
C ILE A 15 14.71 19.56 -37.50
N PRO A 16 14.76 19.15 -38.79
CA PRO A 16 14.80 17.74 -39.14
C PRO A 16 16.09 17.11 -38.62
N ALA A 17 15.95 15.93 -38.00
CA ALA A 17 17.12 15.18 -37.53
C ALA A 17 17.95 14.75 -38.76
N PRO A 18 19.27 14.95 -38.75
CA PRO A 18 20.12 14.50 -39.85
C PRO A 18 20.07 12.99 -39.96
N GLU A 19 20.10 12.47 -41.19
CA GLU A 19 20.12 11.03 -41.41
C GLU A 19 21.34 10.41 -40.70
N PRO A 20 21.13 9.32 -39.93
CA PRO A 20 22.22 8.68 -39.23
C PRO A 20 23.21 8.11 -40.24
N ARG A 21 24.50 8.39 -40.02
CA ARG A 21 25.59 7.77 -40.78
C ARG A 21 25.44 6.24 -40.78
N PRO A 22 25.79 5.53 -41.87
CA PRO A 22 25.55 4.08 -42.02
C PRO A 22 26.05 3.25 -40.84
N GLU A 23 27.19 3.63 -40.26
CA GLU A 23 27.85 2.93 -39.16
C GLU A 23 27.35 3.32 -37.75
N PHE A 24 26.32 4.18 -37.67
CA PHE A 24 25.77 4.62 -36.40
C PHE A 24 25.05 3.48 -35.68
N ILE A 25 24.29 2.68 -36.43
CA ILE A 25 23.50 1.58 -35.89
C ILE A 25 24.43 0.50 -35.32
N GLU A 26 25.44 0.11 -36.09
CA GLU A 26 26.45 -0.88 -35.67
C GLU A 26 27.19 -0.43 -34.41
N ARG A 27 27.57 0.86 -34.31
CA ARG A 27 28.21 1.41 -33.11
C ARG A 27 27.26 1.51 -31.91
N ALA A 28 25.99 1.83 -32.12
CA ALA A 28 24.99 1.88 -31.05
C ALA A 28 24.73 0.48 -30.49
N PHE A 29 24.60 -0.51 -31.36
CA PHE A 29 24.43 -1.92 -30.95
C PHE A 29 25.68 -2.47 -30.28
N ALA A 30 26.88 -2.23 -30.82
CA ALA A 30 28.14 -2.65 -30.20
C ALA A 30 28.33 -2.05 -28.80
N LYS A 31 27.81 -0.84 -28.54
CA LYS A 31 27.87 -0.20 -27.22
C LYS A 31 26.81 -0.76 -26.24
N ALA A 32 25.67 -1.20 -26.77
CA ALA A 32 24.62 -1.85 -25.98
C ALA A 32 24.99 -3.29 -25.61
N THR A 33 25.60 -4.06 -26.52
CA THR A 33 26.04 -5.44 -26.27
C THR A 33 27.42 -5.51 -25.60
N GLY A 34 28.29 -4.52 -25.82
CA GLY A 34 29.59 -4.39 -25.13
C GLY A 34 29.49 -4.01 -23.64
N SER A 35 28.30 -3.63 -23.17
CA SER A 35 28.04 -3.37 -21.74
C SER A 35 27.69 -4.63 -20.94
N ALA A 36 27.62 -5.79 -21.58
CA ALA A 36 27.47 -7.10 -20.93
C ALA A 36 28.79 -7.88 -20.98
N SER A 37 29.89 -7.26 -20.54
CA SER A 37 31.05 -8.00 -20.03
C SER A 37 30.97 -8.04 -18.50
N PRO A 38 31.01 -9.22 -17.86
CA PRO A 38 31.09 -9.29 -16.41
C PRO A 38 32.36 -8.55 -15.97
N PRO A 39 32.33 -7.79 -14.87
CA PRO A 39 33.50 -7.08 -14.39
C PRO A 39 34.58 -8.10 -14.04
N ARG A 40 35.55 -8.28 -14.93
CA ARG A 40 36.85 -8.87 -14.60
C ARG A 40 37.48 -7.98 -13.55
N SER A 41 37.37 -8.47 -12.32
CA SER A 41 38.03 -8.07 -11.09
C SER A 41 39.29 -7.21 -11.27
N ARG A 42 39.10 -5.88 -11.31
CA ARG A 42 40.10 -4.93 -10.77
C ARG A 42 40.10 -4.91 -9.24
N LEU A 43 39.68 -6.02 -8.64
CA LEU A 43 39.68 -6.30 -7.20
C LEU A 43 40.69 -7.42 -6.85
N ALA A 44 41.52 -7.86 -7.79
CA ALA A 44 42.59 -8.84 -7.52
C ALA A 44 43.70 -8.25 -6.61
N HIS A 45 43.81 -6.92 -6.51
CA HIS A 45 44.76 -6.27 -5.60
C HIS A 45 44.20 -5.95 -4.20
N LEU A 46 42.90 -6.16 -3.96
CA LEU A 46 42.32 -6.11 -2.60
C LEU A 46 42.21 -7.50 -1.97
N ALA A 47 42.52 -8.56 -2.73
CA ALA A 47 42.62 -9.94 -2.25
C ALA A 47 43.87 -10.20 -1.37
N SER A 48 44.66 -9.17 -1.02
CA SER A 48 45.83 -9.30 -0.14
C SER A 48 45.56 -8.95 1.33
N ARG A 49 44.32 -8.64 1.73
CA ARG A 49 44.01 -8.29 3.13
C ARG A 49 42.86 -9.12 3.71
N TRP A 50 43.17 -10.40 3.88
CA TRP A 50 42.36 -11.50 4.37
C TRP A 50 42.05 -11.49 5.88
N GLU A 51 42.34 -10.41 6.61
CA GLU A 51 42.25 -10.37 8.08
C GLU A 51 41.01 -9.68 8.67
N THR A 52 40.00 -9.27 7.89
CA THR A 52 38.87 -8.45 8.44
C THR A 52 37.45 -8.92 8.13
N TRP A 53 37.23 -10.20 7.82
CA TRP A 53 35.90 -10.71 7.48
C TRP A 53 35.27 -11.56 8.58
N ILE A 54 35.02 -10.97 9.76
CA ILE A 54 33.98 -11.46 10.68
C ILE A 54 32.72 -10.55 10.64
N GLY A 55 32.79 -9.36 10.04
CA GLY A 55 31.68 -8.36 10.13
C GLY A 55 30.69 -8.29 8.95
N ALA A 56 31.03 -8.79 7.76
CA ALA A 56 30.30 -8.42 6.54
C ALA A 56 29.00 -9.22 6.26
N ALA A 57 28.86 -10.43 6.80
CA ALA A 57 27.66 -11.25 6.57
C ALA A 57 26.45 -10.81 7.42
N ALA A 58 26.68 -10.17 8.58
CA ALA A 58 25.61 -9.75 9.47
C ALA A 58 24.89 -8.46 9.00
N GLY A 59 25.59 -7.56 8.30
CA GLY A 59 25.05 -6.24 7.92
C GLY A 59 24.01 -6.29 6.80
N ALA A 60 24.16 -7.19 5.82
CA ALA A 60 23.27 -7.27 4.65
C ALA A 60 21.86 -7.76 5.02
N ALA A 61 21.75 -8.72 5.94
CA ALA A 61 20.45 -9.21 6.40
C ALA A 61 19.67 -8.16 7.20
N VAL A 62 20.37 -7.40 8.07
CA VAL A 62 19.76 -6.33 8.87
C VAL A 62 19.25 -5.20 7.97
N ALA A 63 20.02 -4.80 6.95
CA ALA A 63 19.60 -3.76 6.01
C ALA A 63 18.33 -4.14 5.23
N VAL A 64 18.21 -5.40 4.81
CA VAL A 64 17.00 -5.91 4.13
C VAL A 64 15.79 -5.91 5.07
N ILE A 65 15.95 -6.37 6.32
CA ILE A 65 14.85 -6.39 7.31
C ILE A 65 14.39 -4.97 7.65
N VAL A 66 15.33 -4.05 7.87
CA VAL A 66 15.01 -2.64 8.16
C VAL A 66 14.31 -1.98 6.98
N THR A 67 14.77 -2.26 5.75
CA THR A 67 14.13 -1.76 4.53
C THR A 67 12.72 -2.33 4.38
N LEU A 68 12.52 -3.64 4.61
CA LEU A 68 11.17 -4.25 4.58
C LEU A 68 10.24 -3.62 5.63
N MET A 69 10.74 -3.38 6.85
CA MET A 69 9.98 -2.72 7.92
C MET A 69 9.60 -1.28 7.57
N LEU A 70 10.48 -0.53 6.90
CA LEU A 70 10.22 0.84 6.44
C LEU A 70 9.24 0.91 5.26
N LEU A 71 9.19 -0.13 4.43
CA LEU A 71 8.28 -0.24 3.28
C LEU A 71 6.94 -0.90 3.60
N SER A 72 6.77 -1.47 4.80
CA SER A 72 5.48 -1.99 5.24
C SER A 72 4.45 -0.86 5.24
N PRO A 73 3.37 -0.95 4.45
CA PRO A 73 2.32 0.05 4.49
C PRO A 73 1.77 0.11 5.91
N ARG A 74 1.89 1.28 6.55
CA ARG A 74 1.12 1.56 7.77
C ARG A 74 -0.33 1.52 7.36
N GLU A 75 -1.01 0.42 7.67
CA GLU A 75 -2.46 0.38 7.52
C GLU A 75 -3.04 1.54 8.32
N PRO A 76 -3.97 2.32 7.74
CA PRO A 76 -4.60 3.44 8.42
C PRO A 76 -5.41 2.90 9.61
N GLY A 77 -4.76 2.82 10.78
CA GLY A 77 -5.40 2.42 12.02
C GLY A 77 -6.19 3.59 12.57
N ILE A 78 -7.50 3.43 12.71
CA ILE A 78 -8.35 4.45 13.32
C ILE A 78 -8.16 4.39 14.82
N THR A 79 -7.78 5.50 15.44
CA THR A 79 -7.65 5.61 16.89
C THR A 79 -8.96 6.11 17.49
N LEU A 80 -9.42 5.44 18.54
CA LEU A 80 -10.62 5.78 19.32
C LEU A 80 -10.20 6.02 20.78
N ALA A 81 -10.84 6.98 21.45
CA ALA A 81 -10.77 7.09 22.89
C ALA A 81 -11.68 6.05 23.56
N LEU A 82 -11.33 5.63 24.78
CA LEU A 82 -12.16 4.72 25.57
C LEU A 82 -13.56 5.34 25.79
N ASN A 83 -14.61 4.55 25.60
CA ASN A 83 -16.03 4.98 25.62
C ASN A 83 -16.42 6.00 24.55
N GLU A 84 -15.57 6.26 23.55
CA GLU A 84 -15.94 7.05 22.39
C GLU A 84 -16.79 6.22 21.42
N MET A 85 -17.88 6.82 20.95
CA MET A 85 -18.66 6.32 19.82
C MET A 85 -18.26 7.09 18.57
N ARG A 86 -17.97 6.36 17.49
CA ARG A 86 -17.58 6.96 16.21
C ARG A 86 -18.11 6.17 15.04
N ASP A 87 -18.64 6.90 14.07
CA ASP A 87 -19.05 6.33 12.79
C ASP A 87 -17.82 5.98 11.95
N ILE A 88 -17.73 4.71 11.56
CA ILE A 88 -16.68 4.17 10.70
C ILE A 88 -17.29 3.90 9.34
N ASP A 89 -16.86 4.68 8.35
CA ASP A 89 -17.30 4.52 6.96
C ASP A 89 -16.50 3.41 6.28
N VAL A 90 -17.20 2.37 5.85
CA VAL A 90 -16.67 1.26 5.06
C VAL A 90 -17.10 1.45 3.61
N LEU A 91 -16.12 1.65 2.73
CA LEU A 91 -16.36 1.76 1.30
C LEU A 91 -16.33 0.37 0.64
N ILE A 92 -17.41 0.03 -0.05
CA ILE A 92 -17.57 -1.25 -0.75
C ILE A 92 -17.66 -0.95 -2.25
N ASP A 93 -16.56 -1.20 -2.96
CA ASP A 93 -16.50 -1.05 -4.41
C ASP A 93 -16.97 -2.32 -5.13
N SER A 94 -18.06 -2.19 -5.90
CA SER A 94 -18.67 -3.28 -6.66
C SER A 94 -18.52 -3.05 -8.16
N GLU A 95 -17.94 -4.01 -8.89
CA GLU A 95 -17.75 -3.91 -10.35
C GLU A 95 -19.06 -3.99 -11.14
N ARG A 96 -20.09 -4.61 -10.53
CA ARG A 96 -21.44 -4.76 -11.06
C ARG A 96 -22.45 -4.51 -9.94
N ALA A 97 -23.71 -4.30 -10.30
CA ALA A 97 -24.79 -4.31 -9.32
C ALA A 97 -24.92 -5.73 -8.72
N LEU A 98 -25.13 -5.81 -7.41
CA LEU A 98 -25.29 -7.07 -6.67
C LEU A 98 -26.65 -7.01 -5.98
N ASP A 99 -27.62 -7.75 -6.53
CA ASP A 99 -28.98 -7.77 -6.02
C ASP A 99 -29.12 -8.87 -4.96
N GLY A 100 -29.57 -8.53 -3.76
CA GLY A 100 -29.68 -9.49 -2.66
C GLY A 100 -28.33 -10.00 -2.11
N ALA A 101 -27.31 -9.15 -2.12
CA ALA A 101 -26.04 -9.45 -1.45
C ALA A 101 -26.25 -9.56 0.06
N THR A 102 -25.61 -10.56 0.68
CA THR A 102 -25.58 -10.71 2.15
C THR A 102 -24.37 -9.98 2.68
N ILE A 103 -24.57 -9.04 3.60
CA ILE A 103 -23.51 -8.33 4.31
C ILE A 103 -23.48 -8.85 5.74
N ARG A 104 -22.28 -9.24 6.18
CA ARG A 104 -21.97 -9.66 7.53
C ARG A 104 -20.92 -8.73 8.11
N ILE A 105 -21.22 -8.10 9.24
CA ILE A 105 -20.25 -7.28 9.98
C ILE A 105 -19.89 -8.00 11.26
N VAL A 106 -18.59 -8.12 11.52
CA VAL A 106 -18.05 -8.71 12.75
C VAL A 106 -17.17 -7.69 13.45
N ALA A 107 -17.52 -7.34 14.69
CA ALA A 107 -16.71 -6.50 15.56
C ALA A 107 -15.99 -7.37 16.60
N THR A 108 -14.67 -7.19 16.72
CA THR A 108 -13.83 -8.00 17.61
C THR A 108 -12.82 -7.14 18.38
N GLY A 109 -12.30 -7.72 19.46
CA GLY A 109 -11.31 -7.07 20.32
C GLY A 109 -11.95 -6.02 21.20
N SER A 110 -11.44 -4.79 21.11
CA SER A 110 -11.74 -3.70 22.05
C SER A 110 -12.92 -2.81 21.67
N VAL A 111 -13.67 -3.20 20.62
CA VAL A 111 -14.77 -2.41 20.03
C VAL A 111 -16.03 -3.26 19.87
N VAL A 112 -17.18 -2.59 19.89
CA VAL A 112 -18.50 -3.18 19.61
C VAL A 112 -19.28 -2.26 18.68
N LEU A 113 -20.36 -2.77 18.10
CA LEU A 113 -21.33 -1.95 17.36
C LEU A 113 -22.38 -1.40 18.33
N ASP A 114 -22.67 -0.11 18.22
CA ASP A 114 -23.76 0.50 18.97
C ASP A 114 -25.10 -0.17 18.61
N GLY A 115 -25.96 -0.39 19.61
CA GLY A 115 -27.21 -1.12 19.46
C GLY A 115 -27.09 -2.65 19.33
N PHE A 116 -25.88 -3.18 19.10
CA PHE A 116 -25.59 -4.61 18.95
C PHE A 116 -24.51 -5.09 19.93
N GLU A 117 -24.48 -4.53 21.13
CA GLU A 117 -23.38 -4.73 22.08
C GLU A 117 -23.23 -6.17 22.58
N ASN A 118 -24.35 -6.92 22.59
CA ASN A 118 -24.38 -8.33 22.94
C ASN A 118 -24.11 -9.25 21.72
N GLU A 119 -24.11 -8.68 20.51
CA GLU A 119 -23.99 -9.38 19.24
C GLU A 119 -22.71 -8.95 18.53
N ARG A 120 -21.69 -9.81 18.54
CA ARG A 120 -20.43 -9.52 17.85
C ARG A 120 -20.55 -9.56 16.33
N GLN A 121 -21.64 -10.11 15.82
CA GLN A 121 -21.89 -10.32 14.40
C GLN A 121 -23.32 -9.91 14.07
N ILE A 122 -23.47 -9.14 12.99
CA ILE A 122 -24.77 -8.81 12.39
C ILE A 122 -24.76 -9.18 10.92
N ASP A 123 -25.85 -9.79 10.46
CA ASP A 123 -26.03 -10.27 9.09
C ASP A 123 -27.34 -9.74 8.52
N TRP A 124 -27.30 -9.15 7.33
CA TRP A 124 -28.50 -8.73 6.60
C TRP A 124 -28.33 -8.85 5.09
N GLN A 125 -29.44 -8.79 4.37
CA GLN A 125 -29.45 -8.75 2.91
C GLN A 125 -29.78 -7.35 2.39
N THR A 126 -29.07 -6.92 1.35
CA THR A 126 -29.32 -5.64 0.68
C THR A 126 -28.89 -5.70 -0.78
N HIS A 127 -29.17 -4.63 -1.53
CA HIS A 127 -28.74 -4.47 -2.91
C HIS A 127 -27.57 -3.49 -2.94
N LEU A 128 -26.49 -3.85 -3.62
CA LEU A 128 -25.33 -2.97 -3.82
C LEU A 128 -25.35 -2.46 -5.26
N ALA A 129 -25.29 -1.13 -5.41
CA ALA A 129 -25.18 -0.51 -6.72
C ALA A 129 -23.80 -0.80 -7.32
N LYS A 130 -23.71 -0.74 -8.66
CA LYS A 130 -22.42 -0.72 -9.34
C LYS A 130 -21.64 0.54 -8.93
N GLY A 131 -20.37 0.38 -8.59
CA GLY A 131 -19.49 1.43 -8.09
C GLY A 131 -19.33 1.39 -6.58
N SER A 132 -19.07 2.54 -5.98
CA SER A 132 -18.79 2.67 -4.55
C SER A 132 -20.07 2.77 -3.73
N ASN A 133 -20.21 1.89 -2.75
CA ASN A 133 -21.31 1.90 -1.77
C ASN A 133 -20.71 2.19 -0.40
N MET A 134 -21.24 3.19 0.30
CA MET A 134 -20.73 3.58 1.62
C MET A 134 -21.64 3.02 2.71
N LEU A 135 -21.04 2.32 3.67
CA LEU A 135 -21.71 1.80 4.84
C LEU A 135 -21.10 2.46 6.07
N SER A 136 -21.90 3.24 6.80
CA SER A 136 -21.47 3.89 8.04
C SER A 136 -21.86 3.02 9.23
N LEU A 137 -20.90 2.68 10.07
CA LEU A 137 -21.09 1.77 11.21
C LEU A 137 -20.79 2.52 12.52
N PRO A 138 -21.76 2.64 13.44
CA PRO A 138 -21.52 3.28 14.73
C PRO A 138 -20.72 2.33 15.62
N VAL A 139 -19.42 2.60 15.77
CA VAL A 139 -18.51 1.78 16.56
C VAL A 139 -18.30 2.42 17.92
N LEU A 140 -18.47 1.63 18.98
CA LEU A 140 -18.24 2.03 20.36
C LEU A 140 -16.99 1.34 20.92
N ALA A 141 -16.07 2.14 21.46
CA ALA A 141 -14.87 1.66 22.12
C ALA A 141 -15.16 1.22 23.57
N ARG A 142 -15.01 -0.08 23.87
CA ARG A 142 -15.40 -0.67 25.17
C ARG A 142 -14.25 -0.98 26.11
N SER A 143 -13.08 -1.27 25.57
CA SER A 143 -11.86 -1.49 26.35
C SER A 143 -10.67 -0.87 25.64
N THR A 144 -9.53 -0.75 26.30
CA THR A 144 -8.29 -0.30 25.66
C THR A 144 -7.64 -1.46 24.91
N GLY A 145 -6.92 -1.14 23.82
CA GLY A 145 -6.19 -2.13 23.02
C GLY A 145 -6.62 -2.18 21.55
N ALA A 146 -6.31 -3.28 20.89
CA ALA A 146 -6.64 -3.48 19.49
C ALA A 146 -8.12 -3.90 19.32
N GLY A 147 -8.75 -3.37 18.28
CA GLY A 147 -10.07 -3.77 17.82
C GLY A 147 -10.05 -3.98 16.31
N GLN A 148 -11.00 -4.75 15.80
CA GLN A 148 -11.12 -4.97 14.37
C GLN A 148 -12.58 -5.04 13.97
N LEU A 149 -12.89 -4.38 12.86
CA LEU A 149 -14.17 -4.44 12.19
C LEU A 149 -13.97 -5.16 10.86
N VAL A 150 -14.69 -6.26 10.66
CA VAL A 150 -14.60 -7.07 9.45
C VAL A 150 -15.95 -7.05 8.76
N ALA A 151 -15.99 -6.52 7.53
CA ALA A 151 -17.15 -6.60 6.66
C ALA A 151 -16.95 -7.71 5.63
N VAL A 152 -17.86 -8.66 5.61
CA VAL A 152 -17.91 -9.77 4.66
C VAL A 152 -19.13 -9.57 3.77
N ILE A 153 -18.92 -9.56 2.46
CA ILE A 153 -19.96 -9.42 1.45
C ILE A 153 -20.01 -10.72 0.67
N GLU A 154 -21.17 -11.36 0.64
CA GLU A 154 -21.44 -12.59 -0.10
C GLU A 154 -22.54 -12.37 -1.14
N HIS A 155 -22.28 -12.79 -2.38
CA HIS A 155 -23.27 -12.75 -3.46
C HIS A 155 -22.97 -13.86 -4.47
N GLU A 156 -23.96 -14.70 -4.78
CA GLU A 156 -23.83 -15.83 -5.73
C GLU A 156 -22.62 -16.75 -5.44
N GLY A 157 -22.36 -17.03 -4.16
CA GLY A 157 -21.24 -17.87 -3.73
C GLY A 157 -19.86 -17.23 -3.86
N ARG A 158 -19.78 -15.93 -4.18
CA ARG A 158 -18.54 -15.14 -4.15
C ARG A 158 -18.48 -14.35 -2.85
N THR A 159 -17.35 -14.42 -2.15
CA THR A 159 -17.12 -13.71 -0.90
C THR A 159 -16.03 -12.65 -1.07
N ARG A 160 -16.26 -11.44 -0.56
CA ARG A 160 -15.27 -10.38 -0.43
C ARG A 160 -15.21 -9.92 1.03
N GLN A 161 -14.00 -9.71 1.52
CA GLN A 161 -13.77 -9.24 2.88
C GLN A 161 -13.06 -7.89 2.87
N VAL A 162 -13.49 -6.99 3.75
CA VAL A 162 -12.86 -5.71 4.07
C VAL A 162 -12.60 -5.67 5.56
N THR A 163 -11.37 -5.35 5.94
CA THR A 163 -10.95 -5.31 7.34
C THR A 163 -10.50 -3.91 7.70
N VAL A 164 -11.01 -3.38 8.81
CA VAL A 164 -10.60 -2.09 9.37
C VAL A 164 -10.01 -2.33 10.75
N ASN A 165 -8.75 -1.95 10.91
CA ASN A 165 -8.04 -2.06 12.18
C ASN A 165 -8.25 -0.80 13.03
N LEU A 166 -8.65 -1.02 14.28
CA LEU A 166 -9.00 0.02 15.24
C LEU A 166 -8.05 -0.10 16.45
N THR A 167 -7.68 1.03 17.03
CA THR A 167 -6.91 1.06 18.28
C THR A 167 -7.61 1.96 19.27
N VAL A 168 -8.02 1.38 20.40
CA VAL A 168 -8.61 2.13 21.50
C VAL A 168 -7.53 2.51 22.49
N ARG A 169 -7.46 3.80 22.83
CA ARG A 169 -6.56 4.33 23.85
C ARG A 169 -7.37 4.94 24.97
N ASP A 170 -6.84 4.82 26.19
CA ASP A 170 -7.35 5.62 27.29
C ASP A 170 -7.03 7.09 27.03
N GLN A 171 -7.97 7.97 27.32
CA GLN A 171 -7.80 9.40 27.14
C GLN A 171 -7.44 10.06 28.48
N GLU A 172 -6.55 9.45 29.25
CA GLU A 172 -5.89 10.11 30.38
C GLU A 172 -4.51 10.65 29.97
N ALA A 173 -4.23 11.89 30.39
CA ALA A 173 -3.00 12.67 30.23
C ALA A 173 -2.79 13.47 28.92
N ARG A 174 -3.69 14.42 28.65
CA ARG A 174 -3.27 15.78 28.26
C ARG A 174 -4.07 16.81 29.06
N THR A 175 -3.58 17.10 30.26
CA THR A 175 -3.84 18.37 30.95
C THR A 175 -2.50 19.04 31.20
#